data_AF-A0A0D2NU32-F1
#
_entry.id   AF-A0A0D2NU32-F1
#
_cell.length_a   1.000
_cell.length_b   1.000
_cell.length_c   1.000
_cell.angle_alpha   90.00
_cell.angle_beta   90.00
_cell.angle_gamma   90.00
#
_symmetry.space_group_name_H-M   'P 1'
#
loop_
_entity.id
_entity.type
_entity.pdbx_description
1 polymer ?
#
loop_
_entity_poly.entity_id
_entity_poly.type
_entity_poly.pdbx_seq_one_letter_code
_entity_poly.pdbx_strand_id
1 'polypeptide(L)'
;MANLTRSAKSGSAWTPNDLRAFNIQVIREDTESFFGMANLPKPKNISPVIWNNVAAPAGKLSKTDKLFFAYVEDAMRICPGEESLVNDFAGFLLGMLGYDDYQRVLHTRRDMTFYMCGSKVDARADVTIVEREGPLFQYVLFVQEDKRHISGDDPEPQLIAEAIAAFYQNNRIRESVNQPPQESYTILAITMVGTAATFYMITIESELALAVEGGVYPENVTFVRKFVPPVPDLPNYPAQGMVPLQNRRVLLRCFEAFKELIYYYYTPIIY
;
A
#
# COMPACT_ATOMS: atom_id res chain seq x y z
N MET A 1 13.00 -21.94 13.86
CA MET A 1 12.53 -20.56 13.60
C MET A 1 12.12 -19.80 14.87
N ALA A 2 11.82 -20.48 15.99
CA ALA A 2 11.50 -19.85 17.28
C ALA A 2 12.61 -18.95 17.90
N ASN A 3 13.87 -19.12 17.48
CA ASN A 3 15.06 -18.47 18.08
C ASN A 3 15.39 -17.08 17.50
N LEU A 4 14.57 -16.53 16.61
CA LEU A 4 14.76 -15.14 16.17
C LEU A 4 14.34 -14.19 17.29
N THR A 5 15.17 -13.19 17.58
CA THR A 5 14.89 -12.18 18.60
C THR A 5 13.68 -11.35 18.20
N ARG A 6 12.69 -11.27 19.10
CA ARG A 6 11.56 -10.35 19.03
C ARG A 6 11.84 -9.23 20.01
N SER A 7 11.89 -8.00 19.52
CA SER A 7 12.12 -6.82 20.33
C SER A 7 11.23 -5.69 19.82
N ALA A 8 10.72 -4.89 20.74
CA ALA A 8 9.98 -3.68 20.41
C ALA A 8 10.83 -2.77 19.51
N LYS A 9 10.26 -2.37 18.38
CA LYS A 9 10.86 -1.41 17.45
C LYS A 9 9.75 -0.73 16.62
N SER A 10 10.05 0.44 16.06
CA SER A 10 9.11 1.14 15.16
C SER A 10 8.85 0.31 13.91
N GLY A 11 7.71 0.53 13.25
CA GLY A 11 7.38 -0.13 11.98
C GLY A 11 8.47 0.07 10.91
N SER A 12 9.05 1.27 10.85
CA SER A 12 10.18 1.59 9.96
C SER A 12 11.48 0.82 10.24
N ALA A 13 11.61 0.20 11.42
CA ALA A 13 12.76 -0.62 11.79
C ALA A 13 12.51 -2.12 11.58
N TRP A 14 11.36 -2.51 11.03
CA TRP A 14 11.09 -3.91 10.70
C TRP A 14 11.95 -4.35 9.52
N THR A 15 12.41 -5.59 9.62
CA THR A 15 13.29 -6.23 8.64
C THR A 15 12.69 -7.57 8.20
N PRO A 16 13.24 -8.23 7.16
CA PRO A 16 12.81 -9.58 6.81
C PRO A 16 12.97 -10.61 7.95
N ASN A 17 13.85 -10.35 8.93
CA ASN A 17 13.97 -11.21 10.11
C ASN A 17 12.74 -11.09 11.02
N ASP A 18 12.09 -9.93 11.08
CA ASP A 18 10.89 -9.71 11.89
C ASP A 18 9.70 -10.46 11.29
N LEU A 19 9.54 -10.43 9.96
CA LEU A 19 8.53 -11.24 9.28
C LEU A 19 8.69 -12.73 9.61
N ARG A 20 9.91 -13.27 9.55
CA ARG A 20 10.19 -14.66 9.95
C ARG A 20 9.96 -14.89 11.44
N ALA A 21 10.28 -13.93 12.30
CA ALA A 21 10.09 -14.02 13.74
C ALA A 21 8.61 -14.06 14.14
N PHE A 22 7.71 -13.52 13.32
CA PHE A 22 6.25 -13.57 13.50
C PHE A 22 5.55 -14.51 12.51
N ASN A 23 6.28 -15.47 11.91
CA ASN A 23 5.72 -16.48 11.01
C ASN A 23 4.92 -15.91 9.81
N ILE A 24 5.32 -14.73 9.32
CA ILE A 24 4.70 -14.08 8.18
C ILE A 24 5.43 -14.51 6.91
N GLN A 25 4.67 -14.97 5.92
CA GLN A 25 5.19 -15.37 4.61
C GLN A 25 4.52 -14.56 3.52
N VAL A 26 5.33 -14.05 2.59
CA VAL A 26 4.83 -13.29 1.43
C VAL A 26 4.80 -14.20 0.22
N ILE A 27 3.61 -14.42 -0.34
CA ILE A 27 3.37 -15.27 -1.50
C ILE A 27 3.13 -14.38 -2.72
N ARG A 28 3.92 -14.59 -3.77
CA ARG A 28 3.68 -13.94 -5.06
C ARG A 28 2.60 -14.68 -5.82
N GLU A 29 1.59 -13.94 -6.26
CA GLU A 29 0.47 -14.45 -7.04
C GLU A 29 0.47 -13.91 -8.46
N ASP A 30 -0.21 -14.62 -9.36
CA ASP A 30 -0.52 -14.14 -10.69
C ASP A 30 -1.77 -13.24 -10.68
N THR A 31 -2.09 -12.69 -11.85
CA THR A 31 -3.19 -11.74 -12.02
C THR A 31 -4.55 -12.31 -11.61
N GLU A 32 -4.83 -13.56 -12.02
CA GLU A 32 -6.12 -14.20 -11.79
C GLU A 32 -6.29 -14.56 -10.32
N SER A 33 -5.26 -15.14 -9.70
CA SER A 33 -5.26 -15.47 -8.28
C SER A 33 -5.42 -14.20 -7.43
N PHE A 34 -4.63 -13.15 -7.71
CA PHE A 34 -4.62 -11.93 -6.89
C PHE A 34 -5.92 -11.11 -7.00
N PHE A 35 -6.37 -10.82 -8.23
CA PHE A 35 -7.54 -9.95 -8.45
C PHE A 35 -8.86 -10.70 -8.59
N GLY A 36 -8.84 -12.04 -8.71
CA GLY A 36 -10.02 -12.82 -9.10
C GLY A 36 -10.44 -12.57 -10.56
N MET A 37 -9.55 -12.02 -11.40
CA MET A 37 -9.84 -11.60 -12.77
C MET A 37 -8.65 -11.85 -13.69
N ALA A 38 -8.86 -12.58 -14.80
CA ALA A 38 -7.82 -12.77 -15.81
C ALA A 38 -7.52 -11.49 -16.62
N ASN A 39 -8.54 -10.66 -16.86
CA ASN A 39 -8.43 -9.44 -17.68
C ASN A 39 -8.68 -8.19 -16.84
N LEU A 40 -7.63 -7.41 -16.59
CA LEU A 40 -7.73 -6.20 -15.78
C LEU A 40 -8.45 -5.05 -16.53
N PRO A 41 -9.38 -4.34 -15.86
CA PRO A 41 -10.18 -3.27 -16.46
C PRO A 41 -9.32 -2.07 -16.85
N LYS A 42 -9.71 -1.40 -17.94
CA LYS A 42 -9.16 -0.07 -18.27
C LYS A 42 -9.83 0.98 -17.38
N PRO A 43 -9.07 1.87 -16.71
CA PRO A 43 -9.67 2.95 -15.93
C PRO A 43 -10.54 3.86 -16.78
N LYS A 44 -11.71 4.21 -16.24
CA LYS A 44 -12.68 5.10 -16.91
C LYS A 44 -12.22 6.56 -16.93
N ASN A 45 -11.49 6.99 -15.91
CA ASN A 45 -11.15 8.39 -15.66
C ASN A 45 -9.79 8.82 -16.22
N ILE A 46 -9.18 8.01 -17.11
CA ILE A 46 -7.88 8.34 -17.71
C ILE A 46 -8.06 8.97 -19.08
N SER A 47 -7.45 10.15 -19.25
CA SER A 47 -7.48 10.88 -20.51
C SER A 47 -6.77 10.11 -21.63
N PRO A 48 -7.18 10.31 -22.90
CA PRO A 48 -6.43 9.79 -24.04
C PRO A 48 -5.00 10.31 -24.11
N VAL A 49 -4.70 11.47 -23.52
CA VAL A 49 -3.35 12.05 -23.51
C VAL A 49 -2.42 11.18 -22.66
N ILE A 50 -2.79 10.91 -21.41
CA ILE A 50 -2.02 10.05 -20.48
C ILE A 50 -1.89 8.62 -21.03
N TRP A 51 -2.95 8.12 -21.67
CA TRP A 51 -3.01 6.74 -22.18
C TRP A 51 -2.16 6.48 -23.43
N ASN A 52 -1.89 7.51 -24.25
CA ASN A 52 -1.30 7.34 -25.58
C ASN A 52 0.05 8.03 -25.80
N ASN A 53 0.48 8.93 -24.92
CA ASN A 53 1.71 9.69 -25.12
C ASN A 53 2.73 9.34 -24.05
N VAL A 54 3.97 9.02 -24.45
CA VAL A 54 5.05 8.73 -23.49
C VAL A 54 5.36 9.94 -22.62
N ALA A 55 5.40 11.13 -23.22
CA ALA A 55 5.61 12.42 -22.57
C ALA A 55 4.46 13.39 -22.86
N ALA A 56 4.43 14.52 -22.17
CA ALA A 56 3.42 15.55 -22.40
C ALA A 56 3.54 16.10 -23.84
N PRO A 57 2.49 15.98 -24.69
CA PRO A 57 2.57 16.48 -26.06
C PRO A 57 2.54 18.01 -26.08
N ALA A 58 3.06 18.60 -27.16
CA ALA A 58 3.00 20.04 -27.35
C ALA A 58 1.55 20.54 -27.45
N GLY A 59 1.29 21.74 -26.93
CA GLY A 59 0.00 22.42 -27.05
C GLY A 59 -0.78 22.54 -25.73
N LYS A 60 -2.08 22.82 -25.85
CA LYS A 60 -2.94 23.08 -24.71
C LYS A 60 -3.39 21.77 -24.05
N LEU A 61 -2.77 21.44 -22.93
CA LEU A 61 -3.14 20.32 -22.07
C LEU A 61 -4.04 20.75 -20.91
N SER A 62 -4.87 19.82 -20.43
CA SER A 62 -5.59 20.00 -19.17
C SER A 62 -4.60 20.11 -17.99
N LYS A 63 -5.03 20.69 -16.87
CA LYS A 63 -4.20 20.76 -15.66
C LYS A 63 -3.78 19.36 -15.20
N THR A 64 -4.72 18.41 -15.17
CA THR A 64 -4.48 17.03 -14.74
C THR A 64 -3.46 16.33 -15.63
N ASP A 65 -3.56 16.46 -16.96
CA ASP A 65 -2.59 15.84 -17.88
C ASP A 65 -1.18 16.40 -17.68
N LYS A 66 -1.05 17.72 -17.53
CA LYS A 66 0.25 18.37 -17.27
C LYS A 66 0.87 17.87 -15.97
N LEU A 67 0.07 17.85 -14.90
CA LEU A 67 0.54 17.40 -13.59
C LEU A 67 0.91 15.93 -13.60
N PHE A 68 0.17 15.07 -14.31
CA PHE A 68 0.53 13.66 -14.41
C PHE A 68 1.95 13.46 -14.95
N PHE A 69 2.31 14.11 -16.07
CA PHE A 69 3.66 13.96 -16.62
C PHE A 69 4.73 14.58 -15.73
N ALA A 70 4.45 15.74 -15.12
CA ALA A 70 5.37 16.37 -14.17
C ALA A 70 5.65 15.46 -12.97
N TYR A 71 4.61 14.93 -12.32
CA TYR A 71 4.80 14.03 -11.19
C TYR A 71 5.48 12.70 -11.57
N VAL A 72 5.24 12.18 -12.77
CA VAL A 72 5.98 11.00 -13.26
C VAL A 72 7.45 11.32 -13.42
N GLU A 73 7.81 12.46 -14.01
CA GLU A 73 9.21 12.88 -14.17
C GLU A 73 9.87 13.10 -12.80
N ASP A 74 9.21 13.85 -11.92
CA ASP A 74 9.67 14.20 -10.59
C ASP A 74 9.88 12.96 -9.69
N ALA A 75 8.94 12.02 -9.68
CA ALA A 75 9.06 10.79 -8.89
C ALA A 75 10.12 9.82 -9.44
N MET A 76 10.43 9.88 -10.73
CA MET A 76 11.49 9.07 -11.33
C MET A 76 12.88 9.68 -11.18
N ARG A 77 12.98 10.95 -10.75
CA ARG A 77 14.25 11.63 -10.53
C ARG A 77 14.85 11.20 -9.19
N ILE A 78 15.91 10.40 -9.24
CA ILE A 78 16.69 10.04 -8.05
C ILE A 78 17.68 11.18 -7.78
N CYS A 79 17.47 11.90 -6.68
CA CYS A 79 18.42 12.86 -6.15
C CYS A 79 19.13 12.26 -4.93
N PRO A 80 20.42 11.91 -5.01
CA PRO A 80 21.16 11.40 -3.87
C PRO A 80 21.10 12.37 -2.68
N GLY A 81 20.61 11.89 -1.54
CA GLY A 81 20.52 12.66 -0.30
C GLY A 81 19.28 13.56 -0.15
N GLU A 82 18.36 13.55 -1.12
CA GLU A 82 17.07 14.25 -1.03
C GLU A 82 15.93 13.24 -0.79
N GLU A 83 14.85 13.69 -0.13
CA GLU A 83 13.60 12.93 -0.07
C GLU A 83 13.00 12.84 -1.47
N SER A 84 12.49 11.67 -1.86
CA SER A 84 11.89 11.51 -3.18
C SER A 84 10.49 12.13 -3.24
N LEU A 85 10.02 12.39 -4.46
CA LEU A 85 8.67 12.91 -4.73
C LEU A 85 7.65 11.77 -5.00
N VAL A 86 7.97 10.54 -4.61
CA VAL A 86 7.10 9.37 -4.78
C VAL A 86 5.79 9.53 -4.01
N ASN A 87 5.84 10.11 -2.81
CA ASN A 87 4.65 10.32 -1.98
C ASN A 87 3.68 11.31 -2.63
N ASP A 88 4.20 12.39 -3.25
CA ASP A 88 3.40 13.36 -3.98
C ASP A 88 2.77 12.73 -5.23
N PHE A 89 3.54 11.93 -5.97
CA PHE A 89 3.03 11.18 -7.12
C PHE A 89 1.95 10.18 -6.71
N ALA A 90 2.15 9.41 -5.64
CA ALA A 90 1.18 8.45 -5.14
C ALA A 90 -0.12 9.14 -4.73
N GLY A 91 -0.03 10.23 -3.97
CA GLY A 91 -1.19 11.05 -3.60
C GLY A 91 -1.96 11.57 -4.82
N PHE A 92 -1.24 12.15 -5.79
CA PHE A 92 -1.84 12.63 -7.03
C PHE A 92 -2.50 11.51 -7.84
N LEU A 93 -1.82 10.37 -8.01
CA LEU A 93 -2.31 9.25 -8.81
C LEU A 93 -3.57 8.64 -8.21
N LEU A 94 -3.59 8.39 -6.90
CA LEU A 94 -4.77 7.86 -6.21
C LEU A 94 -5.96 8.82 -6.33
N GLY A 95 -5.75 10.12 -6.09
CA GLY A 95 -6.80 11.13 -6.27
C GLY A 95 -7.33 11.22 -7.71
N MET A 96 -6.42 11.20 -8.69
CA MET A 96 -6.79 11.18 -10.11
C MET A 96 -7.62 9.94 -10.48
N LEU A 97 -7.33 8.79 -9.88
CA LEU A 97 -8.04 7.53 -10.13
C LEU A 97 -9.34 7.38 -9.31
N GLY A 98 -9.67 8.34 -8.43
CA GLY A 98 -10.90 8.32 -7.63
C GLY A 98 -10.87 7.27 -6.53
N TYR A 99 -9.73 7.13 -5.86
CA TYR A 99 -9.58 6.30 -4.67
C TYR A 99 -10.15 6.96 -3.42
N ASP A 100 -10.16 8.29 -3.40
CA ASP A 100 -10.86 9.12 -2.43
C ASP A 100 -12.24 9.55 -2.97
N ASP A 101 -13.16 9.81 -2.05
CA ASP A 101 -14.52 10.29 -2.32
C ASP A 101 -15.12 10.94 -1.06
N TYR A 102 -16.45 10.96 -0.94
CA TYR A 102 -17.11 11.53 0.23
C TYR A 102 -16.84 10.76 1.54
N GLN A 103 -16.65 9.44 1.46
CA GLN A 103 -16.42 8.56 2.62
C GLN A 103 -14.94 8.20 2.79
N ARG A 104 -14.16 8.18 1.70
CA ARG A 104 -12.74 7.82 1.73
C ARG A 104 -11.87 9.07 1.57
N VAL A 105 -10.95 9.26 2.51
CA VAL A 105 -10.07 10.45 2.55
C VAL A 105 -8.62 10.02 2.43
N LEU A 106 -7.90 10.64 1.50
CA LEU A 106 -6.47 10.48 1.34
C LEU A 106 -5.72 11.28 2.40
N HIS A 107 -4.79 10.61 3.09
CA HIS A 107 -3.91 11.21 4.08
C HIS A 107 -2.46 10.87 3.76
N THR A 108 -1.54 11.75 4.16
CA THR A 108 -0.09 11.56 4.04
C THR A 108 0.56 11.63 5.42
N ARG A 109 1.64 10.87 5.64
CA ARG A 109 2.46 10.89 6.87
C ARG A 109 1.63 10.68 8.14
N ARG A 110 0.71 9.71 8.13
CA ARG A 110 -0.18 9.46 9.25
C ARG A 110 0.49 8.56 10.29
N ASP A 111 0.67 9.11 11.49
CA ASP A 111 1.20 8.38 12.63
C ASP A 111 0.15 7.42 13.23
N MET A 112 0.62 6.22 13.55
CA MET A 112 -0.10 5.15 14.22
C MET A 112 0.75 4.63 15.37
N THR A 113 0.09 4.12 16.40
CA THR A 113 0.78 3.52 17.55
C THR A 113 0.21 2.15 17.85
N PHE A 114 1.05 1.19 18.22
CA PHE A 114 0.61 -0.15 18.58
C PHE A 114 1.56 -0.74 19.62
N TYR A 115 1.21 -1.88 20.21
CA TYR A 115 2.11 -2.59 21.11
C TYR A 115 2.90 -3.65 20.35
N MET A 116 4.18 -3.73 20.67
CA MET A 116 5.08 -4.78 20.20
C MET A 116 5.96 -5.20 21.37
N CYS A 117 5.98 -6.51 21.68
CA CYS A 117 6.76 -7.07 22.79
C CYS A 117 6.53 -6.31 24.12
N GLY A 118 5.26 -6.01 24.45
CA GLY A 118 4.84 -5.31 25.66
C GLY A 118 5.16 -3.82 25.71
N SER A 119 5.73 -3.24 24.66
CA SER A 119 6.09 -1.81 24.59
C SER A 119 5.30 -1.10 23.52
N LYS A 120 4.89 0.14 23.80
CA LYS A 120 4.26 1.00 22.79
C LYS A 120 5.32 1.43 21.76
N VAL A 121 5.01 1.23 20.49
CA VAL A 121 5.85 1.59 19.35
C VAL A 121 5.04 2.36 18.31
N ASP A 122 5.74 3.05 17.42
CA ASP A 122 5.14 3.89 16.40
C ASP A 122 5.31 3.28 14.99
N ALA A 123 4.35 3.57 14.13
CA ALA A 123 4.39 3.32 12.69
C ALA A 123 3.86 4.56 11.97
N ARG A 124 4.33 4.84 10.75
CA ARG A 124 3.92 6.02 9.99
C ARG A 124 3.69 5.65 8.55
N ALA A 125 2.44 5.73 8.12
CA ALA A 125 2.10 5.56 6.72
C ALA A 125 2.55 6.77 5.89
N ASP A 126 3.29 6.52 4.80
CA ASP A 126 3.69 7.56 3.86
C ASP A 126 2.45 8.16 3.16
N VAL A 127 1.61 7.32 2.55
CA VAL A 127 0.26 7.68 2.05
C VAL A 127 -0.75 6.62 2.49
N THR A 128 -1.96 7.03 2.87
CA THR A 128 -3.03 6.11 3.28
C THR A 128 -4.40 6.61 2.86
N ILE A 129 -5.33 5.68 2.67
CA ILE A 129 -6.75 5.98 2.56
C ILE A 129 -7.44 5.51 3.82
N VAL A 130 -8.23 6.40 4.36
CA VAL A 130 -9.07 6.14 5.51
C VAL A 130 -10.52 6.26 5.08
N GLU A 131 -11.30 5.21 5.32
CA GLU A 131 -12.75 5.24 5.17
C GLU A 131 -13.39 5.80 6.44
N ARG A 132 -14.44 6.61 6.29
CA ARG A 132 -15.13 7.31 7.38
C ARG A 132 -16.61 6.97 7.38
N GLU A 133 -17.09 6.60 8.55
CA GLU A 133 -18.51 6.39 8.82
C GLU A 133 -18.88 7.04 10.16
N GLY A 134 -19.48 8.23 10.10
CA GLY A 134 -19.78 9.01 11.30
C GLY A 134 -18.52 9.32 12.12
N PRO A 135 -18.47 8.95 13.42
CA PRO A 135 -17.28 9.14 14.25
C PRO A 135 -16.17 8.10 13.99
N LEU A 136 -16.46 7.04 13.23
CA LEU A 136 -15.52 5.97 12.95
C LEU A 136 -14.68 6.28 11.73
N PHE A 137 -13.44 5.81 11.80
CA PHE A 137 -12.60 5.74 10.64
C PHE A 137 -11.81 4.43 10.65
N GLN A 138 -11.55 3.88 9.46
CA GLN A 138 -10.78 2.66 9.27
C GLN A 138 -9.72 2.87 8.21
N TYR A 139 -8.50 2.41 8.48
CA TYR A 139 -7.46 2.35 7.46
C TYR A 139 -7.74 1.22 6.48
N VAL A 140 -7.85 1.53 5.19
CA VAL A 140 -8.21 0.57 4.13
C VAL A 140 -7.10 0.37 3.09
N LEU A 141 -6.26 1.39 2.87
CA LEU A 141 -5.14 1.34 1.94
C LEU A 141 -3.89 2.00 2.51
N PHE A 142 -2.73 1.40 2.27
CA PHE A 142 -1.42 2.03 2.44
C PHE A 142 -0.65 2.12 1.14
N VAL A 143 0.15 3.17 0.99
CA VAL A 143 1.24 3.22 0.03
C VAL A 143 2.52 3.54 0.79
N GLN A 144 3.51 2.67 0.65
CA GLN A 144 4.83 2.79 1.25
C GLN A 144 5.86 3.07 0.16
N GLU A 145 6.58 4.18 0.29
CA GLU A 145 7.71 4.45 -0.59
C GLU A 145 8.85 3.47 -0.31
N ASP A 146 9.43 2.98 -1.39
CA ASP A 146 10.65 2.20 -1.37
C ASP A 146 11.88 3.11 -1.37
N LYS A 147 12.41 3.32 -0.17
CA LYS A 147 13.56 4.20 0.09
C LYS A 147 14.90 3.46 -0.05
N ARG A 148 14.97 2.34 -0.81
CA ARG A 148 16.23 1.59 -1.02
C ARG A 148 17.35 2.43 -1.62
N HIS A 149 17.02 3.49 -2.37
CA HIS A 149 18.01 4.44 -2.87
C HIS A 149 18.68 5.28 -1.77
N ILE A 150 18.10 5.33 -0.56
CA ILE A 150 18.62 6.03 0.63
C ILE A 150 19.21 5.02 1.63
N SER A 151 18.44 4.01 2.04
CA SER A 151 18.84 3.10 3.13
C SER A 151 19.19 1.68 2.68
N GLY A 152 18.81 1.27 1.47
CA GLY A 152 18.96 -0.10 0.98
C GLY A 152 17.95 -1.11 1.55
N ASP A 153 17.03 -0.67 2.41
CA ASP A 153 16.09 -1.55 3.10
C ASP A 153 14.86 -1.91 2.25
N ASP A 154 14.47 -3.17 2.27
CA ASP A 154 13.21 -3.63 1.66
C ASP A 154 12.01 -2.92 2.32
N PRO A 155 11.10 -2.27 1.58
CA PRO A 155 9.91 -1.63 2.17
C PRO A 155 8.86 -2.64 2.66
N GLU A 156 8.92 -3.90 2.23
CA GLU A 156 7.89 -4.90 2.51
C GLU A 156 7.67 -5.17 4.01
N PRO A 157 8.72 -5.39 4.85
CA PRO A 157 8.55 -5.51 6.29
C PRO A 157 7.92 -4.30 6.96
N GLN A 158 8.33 -3.08 6.58
CA GLN A 158 7.76 -1.84 7.11
C GLN A 158 6.26 -1.74 6.76
N LEU A 159 5.91 -2.01 5.51
CA LEU A 159 4.52 -1.96 5.05
C LEU A 159 3.62 -2.94 5.82
N ILE A 160 4.11 -4.15 6.07
CA ILE A 160 3.37 -5.16 6.86
C ILE A 160 3.23 -4.72 8.32
N ALA A 161 4.27 -4.13 8.92
CA ALA A 161 4.21 -3.58 10.27
C ALA A 161 3.17 -2.45 10.40
N GLU A 162 3.10 -1.56 9.40
CA GLU A 162 2.09 -0.49 9.31
C GLU A 162 0.67 -1.05 9.20
N ALA A 163 0.46 -2.10 8.41
CA ALA A 163 -0.82 -2.77 8.33
C ALA A 163 -1.22 -3.38 9.70
N ILE A 164 -0.29 -4.02 10.42
CA ILE A 164 -0.56 -4.54 11.78
C ILE A 164 -0.93 -3.41 12.74
N ALA A 165 -0.20 -2.29 12.69
CA ALA A 165 -0.50 -1.10 13.50
C ALA A 165 -1.89 -0.53 13.18
N ALA A 166 -2.28 -0.55 11.91
CA ALA A 166 -3.55 -0.08 11.44
C ALA A 166 -4.71 -0.98 11.89
N PHE A 167 -4.56 -2.30 11.84
CA PHE A 167 -5.53 -3.25 12.40
C PHE A 167 -5.73 -3.01 13.91
N TYR A 168 -4.64 -2.86 14.65
CA TYR A 168 -4.68 -2.53 16.07
C TYR A 168 -5.44 -1.21 16.34
N GLN A 169 -5.17 -0.16 15.56
CA GLN A 169 -5.86 1.12 15.68
C GLN A 169 -7.35 1.04 15.30
N ASN A 170 -7.69 0.33 14.23
CA ASN A 170 -9.08 0.09 13.82
C ASN A 170 -9.86 -0.56 14.97
N ASN A 171 -9.31 -1.60 15.59
CA ASN A 171 -9.96 -2.28 16.72
C ASN A 171 -10.10 -1.37 17.96
N ARG A 172 -9.09 -0.55 18.28
CA ARG A 172 -9.21 0.43 19.37
C ARG A 172 -10.28 1.48 19.14
N ILE A 173 -10.44 1.94 17.89
CA ILE A 173 -11.49 2.90 17.53
C ILE A 173 -12.87 2.25 17.69
N ARG A 174 -13.04 1.00 17.26
CA ARG A 174 -14.27 0.22 17.46
C ARG A 174 -14.61 0.06 18.94
N GLU A 175 -13.65 -0.34 19.76
CA GLU A 175 -13.84 -0.46 21.21
C GLU A 175 -14.23 0.87 21.85
N SER A 176 -13.64 1.99 21.40
CA SER A 176 -13.93 3.32 21.94
C SER A 176 -15.39 3.77 21.75
N VAL A 177 -16.10 3.15 20.80
CA VAL A 177 -17.54 3.36 20.55
C VAL A 177 -18.41 2.16 20.95
N ASN A 178 -17.87 1.22 21.74
CA ASN A 178 -18.52 -0.01 22.18
C ASN A 178 -18.93 -0.96 21.04
N GLN A 179 -18.18 -0.96 19.93
CA GLN A 179 -18.29 -2.01 18.91
C GLN A 179 -17.30 -3.14 19.21
N PRO A 180 -17.64 -4.40 18.90
CA PRO A 180 -16.72 -5.51 19.08
C PRO A 180 -15.50 -5.35 18.15
N PRO A 181 -14.28 -5.68 18.62
CA PRO A 181 -13.11 -5.73 17.76
C PRO A 181 -13.31 -6.75 16.63
N GLN A 182 -12.64 -6.54 15.51
CA GLN A 182 -12.62 -7.50 14.40
C GLN A 182 -11.58 -8.57 14.67
N GLU A 183 -11.96 -9.83 14.47
CA GLU A 183 -11.03 -10.97 14.56
C GLU A 183 -10.08 -11.05 13.37
N SER A 184 -10.49 -10.52 12.22
CA SER A 184 -9.66 -10.46 11.04
C SER A 184 -10.01 -9.22 10.22
N TYR A 185 -9.01 -8.64 9.57
CA TYR A 185 -9.19 -7.54 8.64
C TYR A 185 -8.15 -7.61 7.54
N THR A 186 -8.61 -7.47 6.29
CA THR A 186 -7.69 -7.30 5.17
C THR A 186 -7.37 -5.82 5.04
N ILE A 187 -6.10 -5.50 4.83
CA ILE A 187 -5.63 -4.15 4.49
C ILE A 187 -4.97 -4.25 3.13
N LEU A 188 -5.42 -3.40 2.20
CA LEU A 188 -4.77 -3.28 0.91
C LEU A 188 -3.52 -2.43 1.06
N ALA A 189 -2.47 -2.75 0.30
CA ALA A 189 -1.26 -1.96 0.34
C ALA A 189 -0.49 -1.95 -0.98
N ILE A 190 0.35 -0.94 -1.16
CA ILE A 190 1.18 -0.73 -2.34
C ILE A 190 2.58 -0.35 -1.87
N THR A 191 3.63 -0.92 -2.45
CA THR A 191 4.97 -0.32 -2.38
C THR A 191 5.32 0.37 -3.70
N MET A 192 6.07 1.47 -3.64
CA MET A 192 6.46 2.22 -4.84
C MET A 192 7.95 2.57 -4.90
N VAL A 193 8.62 2.18 -5.99
CA VAL A 193 9.97 2.68 -6.36
C VAL A 193 9.79 3.64 -7.53
N GLY A 194 10.01 4.93 -7.31
CA GLY A 194 9.64 5.94 -8.30
C GLY A 194 8.15 5.83 -8.63
N THR A 195 7.82 5.50 -9.87
CA THR A 195 6.44 5.25 -10.32
C THR A 195 6.11 3.76 -10.51
N ALA A 196 7.03 2.84 -10.19
CA ALA A 196 6.80 1.40 -10.23
C ALA A 196 6.06 0.94 -8.96
N ALA A 197 4.88 0.34 -9.10
CA ALA A 197 4.06 -0.15 -7.99
C ALA A 197 4.10 -1.69 -7.85
N THR A 198 4.07 -2.16 -6.60
CA THR A 198 3.78 -3.57 -6.25
C THR A 198 2.60 -3.60 -5.29
N PHE A 199 1.65 -4.51 -5.49
CA PHE A 199 0.38 -4.54 -4.77
C PHE A 199 0.37 -5.67 -3.75
N TYR A 200 -0.29 -5.45 -2.62
CA TYR A 200 -0.36 -6.39 -1.51
C TYR A 200 -1.76 -6.48 -0.93
N MET A 201 -2.14 -7.67 -0.50
CA MET A 201 -3.29 -7.89 0.37
C MET A 201 -2.78 -8.51 1.66
N ILE A 202 -2.97 -7.79 2.76
CA ILE A 202 -2.44 -8.15 4.07
C ILE A 202 -3.63 -8.45 4.97
N THR A 203 -3.99 -9.73 5.09
CA THR A 203 -5.03 -10.17 6.02
C THR A 203 -4.38 -10.40 7.38
N ILE A 204 -4.78 -9.58 8.36
CA ILE A 204 -4.29 -9.65 9.73
C ILE A 204 -5.39 -10.26 10.58
N GLU A 205 -5.04 -11.32 11.29
CA GLU A 205 -5.89 -11.95 12.29
C GLU A 205 -5.48 -11.48 13.69
N SER A 206 -6.44 -11.55 14.62
CA SER A 206 -6.24 -11.21 16.04
C SER A 206 -5.09 -12.00 16.66
N GLU A 207 -4.91 -13.27 16.28
CA GLU A 207 -3.77 -14.10 16.72
C GLU A 207 -2.42 -13.45 16.38
N LEU A 208 -2.23 -12.97 15.14
CA LEU A 208 -0.99 -12.32 14.74
C LEU A 208 -0.78 -11.03 15.54
N ALA A 209 -1.81 -10.20 15.67
CA ALA A 209 -1.72 -8.93 16.41
C ALA A 209 -1.34 -9.17 17.88
N LEU A 210 -1.96 -10.15 18.54
CA LEU A 210 -1.64 -10.56 19.90
C LEU A 210 -0.22 -11.15 20.01
N ALA A 211 0.22 -11.92 19.01
CA ALA A 211 1.57 -12.47 18.98
C ALA A 211 2.64 -11.36 18.88
N VAL A 212 2.40 -10.35 18.05
CA VAL A 212 3.25 -9.17 17.93
C VAL A 212 3.28 -8.37 19.22
N GLU A 213 2.11 -8.10 19.81
CA GLU A 213 1.97 -7.42 21.09
C GLU A 213 2.70 -8.16 22.22
N GLY A 214 2.50 -9.47 22.35
CA GLY A 214 3.14 -10.30 23.36
C GLY A 214 4.61 -10.61 23.09
N GLY A 215 5.10 -10.35 21.88
CA GLY A 215 6.44 -10.74 21.47
C GLY A 215 6.64 -12.26 21.42
N VAL A 216 5.60 -13.00 21.03
CA VAL A 216 5.60 -14.47 20.94
C VAL A 216 5.59 -14.93 19.49
N TYR A 217 6.00 -16.18 19.24
CA TYR A 217 5.90 -16.79 17.91
C TYR A 217 4.45 -17.25 17.70
N PRO A 218 3.73 -16.79 16.66
CA PRO A 218 2.40 -17.31 16.36
C PRO A 218 2.49 -18.74 15.81
N GLU A 219 1.51 -19.58 16.16
CA GLU A 219 1.48 -20.98 15.72
C GLU A 219 1.10 -21.05 14.24
N ASN A 220 0.13 -20.23 13.84
CA ASN A 220 -0.34 -20.17 12.47
C ASN A 220 0.55 -19.26 11.61
N VAL A 221 0.69 -19.64 10.34
CA VAL A 221 1.40 -18.84 9.34
C VAL A 221 0.45 -17.76 8.84
N THR A 222 0.86 -16.50 8.87
CA THR A 222 0.14 -15.44 8.16
C THR A 222 0.66 -15.32 6.74
N PHE A 223 -0.22 -15.44 5.76
CA PHE A 223 0.12 -15.28 4.34
C PHE A 223 -0.23 -13.86 3.87
N VAL A 224 0.79 -13.13 3.43
CA VAL A 224 0.62 -11.86 2.71
C VAL A 224 0.66 -12.15 1.22
N ARG A 225 -0.36 -11.71 0.50
CA ARG A 225 -0.45 -11.92 -0.95
C ARG A 225 0.21 -10.73 -1.64
N LYS A 226 1.09 -10.99 -2.60
CA LYS A 226 1.87 -10.00 -3.33
C LYS A 226 1.65 -10.15 -4.83
N PHE A 227 1.38 -9.05 -5.50
CA PHE A 227 1.28 -8.99 -6.94
C PHE A 227 2.23 -7.96 -7.53
N VAL A 228 3.12 -8.45 -8.39
CA VAL A 228 4.04 -7.62 -9.17
C VAL A 228 3.51 -7.53 -10.60
N PRO A 229 3.17 -6.33 -11.11
CA PRO A 229 2.60 -6.16 -12.43
C PRO A 229 3.42 -6.86 -13.54
N PRO A 230 2.79 -7.61 -14.46
CA PRO A 230 3.47 -8.35 -15.52
C PRO A 230 3.84 -7.40 -16.67
N VAL A 231 4.75 -6.47 -16.41
CA VAL A 231 5.28 -5.55 -17.42
C VAL A 231 6.26 -6.27 -18.35
N PRO A 232 6.46 -5.80 -19.60
CA PRO A 232 7.31 -6.46 -20.58
C PRO A 232 8.78 -6.63 -20.14
N ASP A 233 9.33 -5.65 -19.43
CA ASP A 233 10.72 -5.62 -18.97
C ASP A 233 10.77 -5.62 -17.45
N LEU A 234 10.43 -6.76 -16.84
CA LEU A 234 10.36 -6.92 -15.39
C LEU A 234 11.70 -6.64 -14.67
N PRO A 235 12.88 -7.03 -15.18
CA PRO A 235 14.16 -6.71 -14.52
C PRO A 235 14.43 -5.21 -14.38
N ASN A 236 14.07 -4.40 -15.39
CA ASN A 236 14.26 -2.94 -15.34
C ASN A 236 13.04 -2.19 -14.82
N TYR A 237 11.97 -2.89 -14.44
CA TYR A 237 10.72 -2.29 -14.00
C TYR A 237 10.89 -1.25 -12.88
N PRO A 238 11.67 -1.49 -11.80
CA PRO A 238 11.87 -0.49 -10.75
C PRO A 238 12.49 0.82 -11.26
N ALA A 239 13.33 0.75 -12.29
CA ALA A 239 13.99 1.93 -12.88
C ALA A 239 13.13 2.62 -13.96
N GLN A 240 12.10 1.94 -14.47
CA GLN A 240 11.26 2.45 -15.56
C GLN A 240 9.88 2.93 -15.10
N GLY A 241 9.29 2.26 -14.11
CA GLY A 241 7.94 2.56 -13.61
C GLY A 241 6.92 2.78 -14.72
N MET A 242 6.20 3.90 -14.67
CA MET A 242 5.17 4.35 -15.62
C MET A 242 5.72 5.18 -16.79
N VAL A 243 7.03 5.28 -16.97
CA VAL A 243 7.62 6.03 -18.10
C VAL A 243 7.31 5.32 -19.43
N PRO A 244 7.62 4.01 -19.63
CA PRO A 244 7.21 3.32 -20.83
C PRO A 244 5.69 3.19 -20.92
N LEU A 245 5.14 3.44 -22.13
CA LEU A 245 3.70 3.46 -22.33
C LEU A 245 3.03 2.11 -22.03
N GLN A 246 3.70 0.99 -22.31
CA GLN A 246 3.18 -0.34 -22.00
C GLN A 246 3.12 -0.58 -20.50
N ASN A 247 4.18 -0.26 -19.75
CA ASN A 247 4.18 -0.34 -18.29
C ASN A 247 3.05 0.51 -17.70
N ARG A 248 2.94 1.77 -18.13
CA ARG A 248 1.89 2.68 -17.66
C ARG A 248 0.50 2.09 -17.83
N ARG A 249 0.20 1.52 -19.01
CA ARG A 249 -1.10 0.90 -19.27
C ARG A 249 -1.36 -0.31 -18.38
N VAL A 250 -0.35 -1.15 -18.15
CA VAL A 250 -0.46 -2.29 -17.23
C VAL A 250 -0.72 -1.78 -15.81
N LEU A 251 0.08 -0.85 -15.30
CA LEU A 251 -0.08 -0.32 -13.94
C LEU A 251 -1.43 0.35 -13.76
N LEU A 252 -1.86 1.21 -14.68
CA LEU A 252 -3.16 1.87 -14.58
C LEU A 252 -4.31 0.85 -14.53
N ARG A 253 -4.24 -0.25 -15.27
CA ARG A 253 -5.20 -1.35 -15.17
C ARG A 253 -5.14 -2.07 -13.82
N CYS A 254 -3.94 -2.27 -13.28
CA CYS A 254 -3.75 -2.85 -11.94
C CYS A 254 -4.35 -1.94 -10.86
N PHE A 255 -4.12 -0.63 -10.90
CA PHE A 255 -4.74 0.31 -9.98
C PHE A 255 -6.27 0.30 -10.11
N GLU A 256 -6.83 0.29 -11.32
CA GLU A 256 -8.29 0.19 -11.48
C GLU A 256 -8.84 -1.10 -10.86
N ALA A 257 -8.21 -2.24 -11.11
CA ALA A 257 -8.60 -3.52 -10.49
C ALA A 257 -8.46 -3.50 -8.96
N PHE A 258 -7.39 -2.89 -8.45
CA PHE A 258 -7.10 -2.83 -7.03
C PHE A 258 -8.08 -1.91 -6.30
N LYS A 259 -8.56 -0.85 -6.96
CA LYS A 259 -9.63 0.01 -6.45
C LYS A 259 -10.95 -0.76 -6.30
N GLU A 260 -11.27 -1.66 -7.23
CA GLU A 260 -12.45 -2.55 -7.11
C GLU A 260 -12.37 -3.45 -5.87
N LEU A 261 -11.17 -3.88 -5.46
CA LEU A 261 -11.00 -4.64 -4.22
C LEU A 261 -11.36 -3.81 -2.98
N ILE A 262 -11.12 -2.49 -2.96
CA ILE A 262 -11.55 -1.63 -1.85
C ILE A 262 -13.08 -1.69 -1.72
N TYR A 263 -13.79 -1.57 -2.84
CA TYR A 263 -15.26 -1.69 -2.80
C TYR A 263 -15.71 -3.10 -2.40
N TYR A 264 -15.03 -4.14 -2.87
CA TYR A 264 -15.36 -5.52 -2.48
C TYR A 264 -15.21 -5.78 -0.97
N TYR A 265 -14.13 -5.30 -0.36
CA TYR A 265 -13.84 -5.58 1.05
C TYR A 265 -14.53 -4.65 2.04
N TYR A 266 -14.85 -3.41 1.65
CA TYR A 266 -15.26 -2.38 2.61
C TYR A 266 -16.58 -1.67 2.27
N THR A 267 -17.26 -2.00 1.17
CA THR A 267 -18.62 -1.46 0.96
C THR A 267 -19.55 -2.02 2.04
N PRO A 268 -20.26 -1.17 2.81
CA PRO A 268 -21.25 -1.65 3.75
C PRO A 268 -22.33 -2.42 3.00
N ILE A 269 -22.61 -3.66 3.42
CA ILE A 269 -23.83 -4.35 3.03
C ILE A 269 -24.96 -3.52 3.61
N ILE A 270 -25.64 -2.74 2.75
CA ILE A 270 -26.85 -2.02 3.12
C ILE A 270 -27.90 -3.09 3.45
N TYR A 271 -28.15 -3.30 4.74
CA TYR A 271 -29.28 -4.09 5.24
C TYR A 271 -30.52 -3.22 5.36
#